data_AF-A0A7S4C3A0-F1
#
_entry.id   AF-A0A7S4C3A0-F1
#
_cell.length_a   1.000
_cell.length_b   1.000
_cell.length_c   1.000
_cell.angle_alpha   90.00
_cell.angle_beta   90.00
_cell.angle_gamma   90.00
#
_symmetry.space_group_name_H-M   'P 1'
#
loop_
_entity.id
_entity.type
_entity.pdbx_description
1 polymer ?
#
loop_
_entity_poly.entity_id
_entity_poly.type
_entity_poly.pdbx_seq_one_letter_code
_entity_poly.pdbx_strand_id
1 'polypeptide(L)'
;GSEVLPRAPSDVVWRAGDAVQVSWGIRFNHGGGYQYRLCRSNETLTEACFQRLPLEFVRGSQMLQWNNRSSAKIAGTYVDLGTFPSGSTWAMNPIPRINFDSHSSGQPAGSSGCALVNGTPDGAACRAFTPPCDDRGWFPVPPRTASIDVEGECSGDWIGGSVVDAVVIPDDLPPGNYVLGWRWDCEESDQVWTSCADVTIAPPRKVRSE
;
A
#
# COMPACT_ATOMS: atom_id res chain seq x y z
N GLY A 1 18.62 1.46 -7.71
CA GLY A 1 18.59 0.00 -7.78
C GLY A 1 20.01 -0.45 -7.97
N SER A 2 20.55 -1.16 -6.99
CA SER A 2 21.99 -1.30 -6.82
C SER A 2 22.62 -1.96 -8.04
N GLU A 3 23.76 -1.45 -8.51
CA GLU A 3 24.62 -2.14 -9.49
C GLU A 3 25.25 -3.43 -8.92
N VAL A 4 24.70 -3.93 -7.81
CA VAL A 4 25.31 -4.93 -6.93
C VAL A 4 24.42 -6.16 -6.79
N LEU A 5 23.10 -6.02 -6.94
CA LEU A 5 22.18 -7.16 -6.82
C LEU A 5 21.74 -7.65 -8.21
N PRO A 6 21.87 -8.95 -8.49
CA PRO A 6 21.34 -9.51 -9.73
C PRO A 6 19.82 -9.38 -9.73
N ARG A 7 19.24 -9.28 -10.93
CA ARG A 7 17.80 -9.37 -11.16
C ARG A 7 17.25 -10.60 -10.44
N ALA A 8 16.21 -10.43 -9.63
CA ALA A 8 15.51 -11.54 -9.03
C ALA A 8 14.89 -12.42 -10.13
N PRO A 9 14.94 -13.75 -10.02
CA PRO A 9 14.24 -14.64 -10.94
C PRO A 9 12.74 -14.57 -10.66
N SER A 10 12.09 -13.49 -11.09
CA SER A 10 10.64 -13.39 -11.09
C SER A 10 10.13 -13.91 -12.43
N ASP A 11 9.36 -15.01 -12.39
CA ASP A 11 8.58 -15.50 -13.54
C ASP A 11 7.34 -14.60 -13.80
N VAL A 12 7.37 -13.37 -13.29
CA VAL A 12 6.28 -12.40 -13.37
C VAL A 12 6.36 -11.66 -14.70
N VAL A 13 5.43 -12.04 -15.59
CA VAL A 13 5.25 -11.40 -16.89
C VAL A 13 3.90 -10.70 -16.90
N TRP A 14 3.93 -9.38 -17.08
CA TRP A 14 2.75 -8.55 -17.32
C TRP A 14 2.68 -8.18 -18.80
N ARG A 15 1.50 -7.81 -19.30
CA ARG A 15 1.36 -7.30 -20.67
C ARG A 15 1.01 -5.83 -20.63
N ALA A 16 1.54 -5.07 -21.58
CA ALA A 16 1.10 -3.71 -21.83
C ALA A 16 -0.42 -3.70 -22.08
N GLY A 17 -1.14 -2.77 -21.42
CA GLY A 17 -2.59 -2.63 -21.46
C GLY A 17 -3.36 -3.53 -20.47
N ASP A 18 -2.71 -4.49 -19.80
CA ASP A 18 -3.39 -5.32 -18.80
C ASP A 18 -3.51 -4.57 -17.46
N ALA A 19 -4.59 -4.85 -16.73
CA ALA A 19 -4.69 -4.58 -15.30
C ALA A 19 -4.07 -5.73 -14.51
N VAL A 20 -3.12 -5.44 -13.63
CA VAL A 20 -2.37 -6.45 -12.87
C VAL A 20 -2.50 -6.23 -11.38
N GLN A 21 -2.50 -7.31 -10.60
CA GLN A 21 -2.57 -7.22 -9.14
C GLN A 21 -1.20 -6.96 -8.54
N VAL A 22 -1.17 -6.08 -7.55
CA VAL A 22 -0.01 -5.78 -6.71
C VAL A 22 -0.47 -5.77 -5.26
N SER A 23 0.43 -6.07 -4.34
CA SER A 23 0.09 -6.13 -2.91
C SER A 23 1.22 -5.67 -2.03
N TRP A 24 0.88 -5.10 -0.88
CA TRP A 24 1.82 -4.72 0.16
C TRP A 24 1.23 -5.03 1.54
N GLY A 25 2.10 -5.29 2.52
CA GLY A 25 1.72 -5.59 3.90
C GLY A 25 2.19 -4.48 4.84
N ILE A 26 1.56 -4.41 6.01
CA ILE A 26 1.83 -3.40 7.03
C ILE A 26 2.39 -4.11 8.26
N ARG A 27 3.43 -3.52 8.87
CA ARG A 27 3.90 -3.93 10.20
C ARG A 27 3.90 -2.80 11.20
N PHE A 28 4.24 -1.60 10.74
CA PHE A 28 4.11 -0.38 11.53
C PHE A 28 3.26 0.56 10.72
N ASN A 29 2.05 0.80 11.19
CA ASN A 29 1.10 1.64 10.49
C ASN A 29 1.33 3.11 10.87
N HIS A 30 1.74 3.92 9.91
CA HIS A 30 1.97 5.36 10.09
C HIS A 30 1.05 6.22 9.21
N GLY A 31 -0.11 5.66 8.80
CA GLY A 31 -1.09 6.35 7.97
C GLY A 31 -0.54 6.74 6.59
N GLY A 32 -1.03 7.83 5.99
CA GLY A 32 -0.48 8.37 4.75
C GLY A 32 -0.90 7.64 3.46
N GLY A 33 -0.08 7.74 2.42
CA GLY A 33 -0.44 7.31 1.08
C GLY A 33 0.70 6.72 0.28
N TYR A 34 0.38 5.86 -0.68
CA TYR A 34 1.36 5.11 -1.46
C TYR A 34 1.08 5.16 -2.97
N GLN A 35 2.11 4.83 -3.74
CA GLN A 35 2.09 4.80 -5.20
C GLN A 35 2.96 3.66 -5.75
N TYR A 36 2.54 3.09 -6.88
CA TYR A 36 3.30 2.13 -7.67
C TYR A 36 3.88 2.80 -8.92
N ARG A 37 5.10 2.44 -9.29
CA ARG A 37 5.83 3.07 -10.40
C ARG A 37 6.69 2.05 -11.13
N LEU A 38 7.01 2.31 -12.40
CA LEU A 38 7.96 1.49 -13.16
C LEU A 38 9.20 2.31 -13.54
N CYS A 39 10.35 1.65 -13.53
CA CYS A 39 11.58 2.15 -14.15
C CYS A 39 12.20 1.02 -14.97
N ARG A 40 12.77 1.31 -16.14
CA ARG A 40 13.43 0.27 -16.94
C ARG A 40 14.65 -0.27 -16.22
N SER A 41 14.82 -1.59 -16.23
CA SER A 41 15.94 -2.24 -15.54
C SER A 41 17.31 -1.93 -16.15
N ASN A 42 17.36 -1.43 -17.39
CA ASN A 42 18.61 -1.03 -18.05
C ASN A 42 18.94 0.47 -17.90
N GLU A 43 18.14 1.23 -17.15
CA GLU A 43 18.44 2.62 -16.76
C GLU A 43 19.06 2.66 -15.35
N THR A 44 19.66 3.80 -15.00
CA THR A 44 20.02 4.07 -13.61
C THR A 44 18.74 4.23 -12.78
N LEU A 45 18.49 3.21 -11.94
CA LEU A 45 17.31 3.08 -11.08
C LEU A 45 17.31 4.13 -9.95
N THR A 46 16.93 5.37 -10.29
CA THR A 46 16.77 6.52 -9.38
C THR A 46 15.28 6.80 -9.12
N GLU A 47 14.97 7.51 -8.03
CA GLU A 47 13.59 7.98 -7.79
C GLU A 47 13.06 8.83 -8.96
N ALA A 48 13.92 9.66 -9.57
CA ALA A 48 13.58 10.42 -10.78
C ALA A 48 13.23 9.54 -11.99
N CYS A 49 13.74 8.31 -12.09
CA CYS A 49 13.32 7.37 -13.12
C CYS A 49 11.91 6.83 -12.83
N PHE A 50 11.65 6.37 -11.61
CA PHE A 50 10.34 5.87 -11.20
C PHE A 50 9.26 6.95 -11.34
N GLN A 51 9.59 8.20 -11.01
CA GLN A 51 8.69 9.35 -11.15
C GLN A 51 8.30 9.67 -12.61
N ARG A 52 8.91 9.05 -13.62
CA ARG A 52 8.46 9.21 -15.02
C ARG A 52 7.27 8.32 -15.34
N LEU A 53 7.05 7.25 -14.59
CA LEU A 53 6.01 6.27 -14.87
C LEU A 53 5.27 5.79 -13.60
N PRO A 54 4.53 6.68 -12.92
CA PRO A 54 3.48 6.26 -12.00
C PRO A 54 2.44 5.40 -12.70
N LEU A 55 1.99 4.33 -12.03
CA LEU A 55 0.94 3.45 -12.53
C LEU A 55 -0.42 3.90 -12.01
N GLU A 56 -1.41 3.92 -12.90
CA GLU A 56 -2.79 4.24 -12.54
C GLU A 56 -3.47 3.07 -11.85
N PHE A 57 -4.23 3.37 -10.80
CA PHE A 57 -5.03 2.37 -10.08
C PHE A 57 -6.33 2.06 -10.84
N VAL A 58 -6.70 0.78 -10.89
CA VAL A 58 -8.04 0.36 -11.29
C VAL A 58 -9.00 0.65 -10.14
N ARG A 59 -9.63 1.81 -10.17
CA ARG A 59 -10.54 2.25 -9.09
C ARG A 59 -11.66 1.24 -8.85
N GLY A 60 -11.92 0.95 -7.58
CA GLY A 60 -12.93 -0.01 -7.14
C GLY A 60 -12.48 -1.48 -7.15
N SER A 61 -11.22 -1.76 -7.47
CA SER A 61 -10.66 -3.12 -7.40
C SER A 61 -9.93 -3.44 -6.09
N GLN A 62 -9.68 -2.43 -5.24
CA GLN A 62 -8.91 -2.60 -4.01
C GLN A 62 -9.57 -3.62 -3.07
N MET A 63 -8.77 -4.46 -2.44
CA MET A 63 -9.23 -5.46 -1.49
C MET A 63 -8.23 -5.66 -0.36
N LEU A 64 -8.72 -6.16 0.76
CA LEU A 64 -7.88 -6.74 1.80
C LEU A 64 -7.79 -8.24 1.57
N GLN A 65 -6.58 -8.80 1.71
CA GLN A 65 -6.34 -10.23 1.68
C GLN A 65 -5.69 -10.68 2.99
N TRP A 66 -6.36 -11.54 3.74
CA TRP A 66 -5.86 -12.05 5.02
C TRP A 66 -4.94 -13.26 4.83
N ASN A 67 -4.12 -13.54 5.84
CA ASN A 67 -3.18 -14.67 5.85
C ASN A 67 -3.87 -16.04 5.67
N ASN A 68 -5.15 -16.15 6.00
CA ASN A 68 -5.97 -17.35 5.75
C ASN A 68 -6.47 -17.47 4.29
N ARG A 69 -6.04 -16.57 3.40
CA ARG A 69 -6.43 -16.41 1.99
C ARG A 69 -7.85 -15.93 1.73
N SER A 70 -8.63 -15.62 2.77
CA SER A 70 -9.88 -14.89 2.58
C SER A 70 -9.59 -13.47 2.09
N SER A 71 -10.54 -12.87 1.38
CA SER A 71 -10.43 -11.50 0.89
C SER A 71 -11.77 -10.79 0.88
N ALA A 72 -11.72 -9.47 0.95
CA ALA A 72 -12.89 -8.60 0.91
C ALA A 72 -12.56 -7.35 0.10
N LYS A 73 -13.42 -7.00 -0.85
CA LYS A 73 -13.31 -5.74 -1.58
C LYS A 73 -13.59 -4.57 -0.66
N ILE A 74 -12.84 -3.50 -0.84
CA ILE A 74 -12.98 -2.27 -0.07
C ILE A 74 -13.09 -1.06 -1.00
N ALA A 75 -13.68 0.01 -0.50
CA ALA A 75 -13.69 1.29 -1.20
C ALA A 75 -12.33 1.97 -0.99
N GLY A 76 -11.43 1.82 -1.97
CA GLY A 76 -10.16 2.54 -1.95
C GLY A 76 -10.36 4.05 -2.09
N THR A 77 -9.51 4.82 -1.43
CA THR A 77 -9.51 6.28 -1.57
C THR A 77 -8.26 6.74 -2.30
N TYR A 78 -8.46 7.54 -3.34
CA TYR A 78 -7.42 7.96 -4.28
C TYR A 78 -7.34 9.49 -4.35
N VAL A 79 -6.13 10.01 -4.46
CA VAL A 79 -5.83 11.45 -4.51
C VAL A 79 -5.12 11.77 -5.81
N ASP A 80 -5.70 12.68 -6.59
CA ASP A 80 -5.18 13.11 -7.91
C ASP A 80 -4.65 14.55 -7.91
N LEU A 81 -5.16 15.37 -6.98
CA LEU A 81 -4.84 16.79 -6.90
C LEU A 81 -3.71 17.02 -5.90
N GLY A 82 -2.76 17.89 -6.28
CA GLY A 82 -1.61 18.20 -5.43
C GLY A 82 -0.59 17.05 -5.32
N THR A 83 -0.67 16.06 -6.22
CA THR A 83 0.24 14.92 -6.22
C THR A 83 1.60 15.26 -6.80
N PHE A 84 2.59 14.48 -6.40
CA PHE A 84 3.90 14.44 -7.02
C PHE A 84 4.23 13.02 -7.48
N PRO A 85 4.61 12.80 -8.75
CA PRO A 85 4.63 13.76 -9.85
C PRO A 85 3.24 14.36 -10.14
N SER A 86 3.20 15.58 -10.67
CA SER A 86 1.94 16.22 -11.02
C SER A 86 1.19 15.40 -12.08
N GLY A 87 -0.12 15.23 -11.90
CA GLY A 87 -0.96 14.42 -12.79
C GLY A 87 -0.91 12.91 -12.49
N SER A 88 -0.26 12.49 -11.40
CA SER A 88 -0.29 11.11 -10.93
C SER A 88 -1.34 10.90 -9.85
N THR A 89 -1.66 9.62 -9.58
CA THR A 89 -2.60 9.22 -8.52
C THR A 89 -1.86 8.57 -7.34
N TRP A 90 -2.22 8.93 -6.12
CA TRP A 90 -1.82 8.23 -4.89
C TRP A 90 -3.01 7.52 -4.25
N ALA A 91 -2.81 6.35 -3.68
CA ALA A 91 -3.81 5.67 -2.87
C ALA A 91 -3.55 5.95 -1.38
N MET A 92 -4.59 6.24 -0.60
CA MET A 92 -4.47 6.34 0.85
C MET A 92 -4.39 4.94 1.48
N ASN A 93 -3.61 4.80 2.55
CA ASN A 93 -3.60 3.59 3.36
C ASN A 93 -5.01 3.31 3.91
N PRO A 94 -5.67 2.20 3.53
CA PRO A 94 -7.04 1.94 3.92
C PRO A 94 -7.20 1.39 5.34
N ILE A 95 -6.10 1.13 6.04
CA ILE A 95 -6.09 0.54 7.38
C ILE A 95 -5.95 1.67 8.42
N PRO A 96 -6.99 1.94 9.23
CA PRO A 96 -6.90 2.99 10.24
C PRO A 96 -5.90 2.60 11.31
N ARG A 97 -5.03 3.53 11.66
CA ARG A 97 -4.17 3.39 12.83
C ARG A 97 -5.02 3.35 14.11
N ILE A 98 -4.50 2.66 15.13
CA ILE A 98 -5.03 2.67 16.48
C ILE A 98 -4.13 3.57 17.31
N ASN A 99 -4.70 4.65 17.86
CA ASN A 99 -3.96 5.63 18.62
C ASN A 99 -4.30 5.55 20.10
N PHE A 100 -3.26 5.58 20.92
CA PHE A 100 -3.31 5.37 22.37
C PHE A 100 -2.93 6.61 23.17
N ASP A 101 -2.46 7.66 22.51
CA ASP A 101 -2.13 8.93 23.14
C ASP A 101 -2.90 10.08 22.48
N SER A 102 -3.17 11.11 23.28
CA SER A 102 -3.77 12.36 22.84
C SER A 102 -2.71 13.36 22.35
N HIS A 103 -1.47 12.93 22.11
CA HIS A 103 -0.33 13.83 22.06
C HIS A 103 0.59 13.69 20.83
N SER A 104 0.56 12.61 20.03
CA SER A 104 1.69 12.42 19.09
C SER A 104 1.45 11.66 17.78
N SER A 105 0.22 11.23 17.46
CA SER A 105 -0.04 10.35 16.31
C SER A 105 -1.14 10.85 15.36
N GLY A 106 -1.34 12.17 15.22
CA GLY A 106 -2.34 12.70 14.29
C GLY A 106 -3.80 12.42 14.68
N GLN A 107 -4.07 12.07 15.93
CA GLN A 107 -5.44 12.08 16.45
C GLN A 107 -6.05 13.48 16.23
N PRO A 108 -7.31 13.58 15.78
CA PRO A 108 -8.06 14.81 15.94
C PRO A 108 -7.98 15.21 17.42
N ALA A 109 -7.50 16.42 17.70
CA ALA A 109 -7.47 16.95 19.06
C ALA A 109 -8.86 16.78 19.70
N GLY A 110 -8.96 15.94 20.75
CA GLY A 110 -10.23 15.70 21.46
C GLY A 110 -10.71 14.25 21.57
N SER A 111 -9.93 13.23 21.21
CA SER A 111 -10.32 11.81 21.43
C SER A 111 -10.20 11.37 22.88
N SER A 112 -10.99 11.96 23.78
CA SER A 112 -11.17 11.54 25.18
C SER A 112 -11.92 10.21 25.33
N GLY A 113 -11.97 9.38 24.28
CA GLY A 113 -12.81 8.18 24.17
C GLY A 113 -12.06 6.89 23.90
N CYS A 114 -10.73 6.91 23.75
CA CYS A 114 -9.93 5.70 23.72
C CYS A 114 -9.46 5.36 25.13
N ALA A 115 -9.90 4.23 25.68
CA ALA A 115 -9.47 3.75 26.98
C ALA A 115 -8.70 2.43 26.83
N LEU A 116 -7.64 2.26 27.60
CA LEU A 116 -7.01 0.95 27.78
C LEU A 116 -7.76 0.21 28.90
N VAL A 117 -8.51 -0.83 28.53
CA VAL A 117 -9.16 -1.73 29.49
C VAL A 117 -8.35 -3.03 29.52
N ASN A 118 -7.76 -3.37 30.67
CA ASN A 118 -6.90 -4.55 30.83
C ASN A 118 -5.75 -4.64 29.81
N GLY A 119 -5.17 -3.50 29.41
CA GLY A 119 -4.07 -3.44 28.44
C GLY A 119 -4.47 -3.63 26.98
N THR A 120 -5.77 -3.58 26.68
CA THR A 120 -6.32 -3.63 25.31
C THR A 120 -7.13 -2.35 25.05
N PRO A 121 -7.05 -1.73 23.86
CA PRO A 121 -7.91 -0.59 23.53
C PRO A 121 -9.38 -0.99 23.54
N ASP A 122 -10.23 -0.10 24.05
CA ASP A 122 -11.69 -0.24 24.02
C ASP A 122 -12.31 1.09 23.55
N GLY A 123 -13.26 0.97 22.61
CA GLY A 123 -13.97 2.10 22.03
C GLY A 123 -13.61 2.43 20.57
N ALA A 124 -14.63 2.83 19.80
CA ALA A 124 -14.47 3.21 18.39
C ALA A 124 -13.54 4.42 18.18
N ALA A 125 -13.38 5.26 19.20
CA ALA A 125 -12.53 6.44 19.19
C ALA A 125 -11.02 6.12 19.20
N CYS A 126 -10.61 4.87 19.43
CA CYS A 126 -9.21 4.47 19.29
C CYS A 126 -8.75 4.43 17.83
N ARG A 127 -9.67 4.43 16.85
CA ARG A 127 -9.35 4.33 15.42
C ARG A 127 -9.31 5.72 14.78
N ALA A 128 -8.31 5.97 13.94
CA ALA A 128 -8.20 7.22 13.18
C ALA A 128 -9.39 7.46 12.23
N PHE A 129 -9.93 6.39 11.64
CA PHE A 129 -11.14 6.41 10.81
C PHE A 129 -11.87 5.06 10.87
N THR A 130 -13.08 4.98 10.28
CA THR A 130 -13.87 3.75 10.22
C THR A 130 -13.15 2.68 9.41
N PRO A 131 -12.85 1.50 9.98
CA PRO A 131 -12.20 0.42 9.24
C PRO A 131 -13.07 -0.09 8.10
N PRO A 132 -12.46 -0.65 7.05
CA PRO A 132 -13.21 -1.16 5.90
C PRO A 132 -13.89 -2.52 6.14
N CYS A 133 -13.79 -3.07 7.36
CA CYS A 133 -14.43 -4.31 7.79
C CYS A 133 -14.78 -4.24 9.30
N ASP A 134 -15.51 -5.23 9.81
CA ASP A 134 -15.86 -5.31 11.22
C ASP A 134 -14.68 -5.81 12.07
N ASP A 135 -14.06 -4.92 12.83
CA ASP A 135 -13.15 -5.31 13.92
C ASP A 135 -13.95 -5.89 15.07
N ARG A 136 -13.81 -7.20 15.30
CA ARG A 136 -14.50 -7.92 16.38
C ARG A 136 -13.71 -7.98 17.69
N GLY A 137 -12.50 -7.43 17.68
CA GLY A 137 -11.60 -7.43 18.81
C GLY A 137 -10.22 -6.95 18.40
N TRP A 138 -9.35 -6.80 19.40
CA TRP A 138 -7.99 -6.35 19.22
C TRP A 138 -7.02 -7.43 19.67
N PHE A 139 -5.98 -7.63 18.87
CA PHE A 139 -4.97 -8.65 19.10
C PHE A 139 -3.59 -8.00 19.23
N PRO A 140 -2.76 -8.45 20.18
CA PRO A 140 -1.41 -7.95 20.34
C PRO A 140 -0.51 -8.43 19.19
N VAL A 141 0.29 -7.53 18.64
CA VAL A 141 1.18 -7.83 17.51
C VAL A 141 2.56 -8.30 18.03
N PRO A 142 3.10 -9.45 17.57
CA PRO A 142 4.44 -9.89 17.95
C PRO A 142 5.57 -9.06 17.28
N PRO A 143 6.75 -8.92 17.91
CA PRO A 143 7.03 -9.21 19.31
C PRO A 143 6.35 -8.17 20.22
N ARG A 144 5.90 -8.57 21.41
CA ARG A 144 5.28 -7.66 22.41
C ARG A 144 6.31 -6.75 23.07
N THR A 145 7.06 -5.98 22.28
CA THR A 145 8.11 -5.10 22.79
C THR A 145 7.55 -3.79 23.33
N ALA A 146 6.33 -3.40 22.90
CA ALA A 146 5.60 -2.26 23.44
C ALA A 146 4.13 -2.62 23.65
N SER A 147 3.53 -2.14 24.75
CA SER A 147 2.14 -2.41 25.14
C SER A 147 1.08 -1.72 24.27
N ILE A 148 1.48 -1.15 23.12
CA ILE A 148 0.64 -0.34 22.23
C ILE A 148 0.56 -0.89 20.81
N ASP A 149 1.34 -1.91 20.44
CA ASP A 149 1.23 -2.51 19.11
C ASP A 149 0.09 -3.52 19.11
N VAL A 150 -1.06 -3.10 18.57
CA VAL A 150 -2.22 -3.96 18.40
C VAL A 150 -2.76 -3.88 16.98
N GLU A 151 -3.50 -4.91 16.59
CA GLU A 151 -4.23 -5.00 15.33
C GLU A 151 -5.67 -5.45 15.56
N GLY A 152 -6.57 -4.97 14.72
CA GLY A 152 -7.90 -5.54 14.53
C GLY A 152 -7.93 -6.48 13.34
N GLU A 153 -9.13 -6.80 12.86
CA GLU A 153 -9.30 -7.56 11.63
C GLU A 153 -8.90 -6.74 10.40
N CYS A 154 -9.03 -5.41 10.45
CA CYS A 154 -8.63 -4.50 9.35
C CYS A 154 -8.23 -3.11 9.85
N SER A 155 -7.51 -3.06 10.97
CA SER A 155 -7.04 -1.82 11.61
C SER A 155 -5.79 -2.07 12.45
N GLY A 156 -5.13 -0.99 12.88
CA GLY A 156 -3.89 -1.05 13.66
C GLY A 156 -2.67 -1.30 12.81
N ASP A 157 -1.66 -1.96 13.38
CA ASP A 157 -0.40 -2.29 12.69
C ASP A 157 -0.55 -3.40 11.62
N TRP A 158 -1.67 -4.12 11.68
CA TRP A 158 -2.21 -5.05 10.68
C TRP A 158 -1.21 -5.92 9.92
N ILE A 159 -0.60 -6.86 10.65
CA ILE A 159 0.22 -7.95 10.11
C ILE A 159 -0.61 -9.16 9.66
N GLY A 160 -1.92 -9.13 9.94
CA GLY A 160 -2.88 -10.18 9.59
C GLY A 160 -3.15 -10.36 8.10
N GLY A 161 -2.63 -9.49 7.23
CA GLY A 161 -2.87 -9.56 5.79
C GLY A 161 -2.07 -8.55 4.95
N SER A 162 -2.59 -8.32 3.74
CA SER A 162 -2.06 -7.37 2.77
C SER A 162 -3.17 -6.54 2.13
N VAL A 163 -2.81 -5.31 1.78
CA VAL A 163 -3.61 -4.46 0.88
C VAL A 163 -3.28 -4.88 -0.54
N VAL A 164 -4.30 -5.20 -1.32
CA VAL A 164 -4.17 -5.63 -2.71
C VAL A 164 -4.87 -4.63 -3.60
N ASP A 165 -4.13 -4.11 -4.58
CA ASP A 165 -4.63 -3.22 -5.61
C ASP A 165 -4.58 -3.91 -6.98
N ALA A 166 -5.26 -3.31 -7.96
CA ALA A 166 -4.91 -3.54 -9.35
C ALA A 166 -4.44 -2.23 -9.97
N VAL A 167 -3.39 -2.32 -10.78
CA VAL A 167 -2.79 -1.19 -11.49
C VAL A 167 -2.78 -1.47 -12.99
N VAL A 168 -2.92 -0.42 -13.79
CA VAL A 168 -2.92 -0.52 -15.26
C VAL A 168 -1.49 -0.37 -15.76
N ILE A 169 -1.05 -1.33 -16.58
CA ILE A 169 0.18 -1.18 -17.36
C ILE A 169 -0.16 -0.38 -18.62
N PRO A 170 0.52 0.74 -18.93
CA PRO A 170 0.23 1.50 -20.14
C PRO A 170 0.32 0.62 -21.40
N ASP A 171 -0.60 0.82 -22.34
CA ASP A 171 -0.75 0.01 -23.54
C ASP A 171 0.38 0.24 -24.56
N ASP A 172 0.95 1.43 -24.54
CA ASP A 172 2.11 1.85 -25.33
C ASP A 172 3.45 1.58 -24.64
N LEU A 173 3.45 1.03 -23.41
CA LEU A 173 4.67 0.73 -22.67
C LEU A 173 5.51 -0.29 -23.44
N PRO A 174 6.75 0.04 -23.88
CA PRO A 174 7.46 -0.88 -24.74
C PRO A 174 7.91 -2.13 -23.95
N PRO A 175 7.87 -3.32 -24.58
CA PRO A 175 8.27 -4.57 -23.94
C PRO A 175 9.71 -4.53 -23.41
N GLY A 176 9.96 -5.22 -22.31
CA GLY A 176 11.30 -5.29 -21.70
C GLY A 176 11.27 -5.61 -20.22
N ASN A 177 12.44 -5.52 -19.59
CA ASN A 177 12.59 -5.69 -18.16
C ASN A 177 12.43 -4.34 -17.45
N TYR A 178 11.62 -4.35 -16.40
CA TYR A 178 11.35 -3.20 -15.56
C TYR A 178 11.49 -3.60 -14.09
N VAL A 179 11.71 -2.59 -13.26
CA VAL A 179 11.58 -2.68 -11.82
C VAL A 179 10.30 -1.95 -11.42
N LEU A 180 9.43 -2.64 -10.70
CA LEU A 180 8.32 -2.05 -9.96
C LEU A 180 8.88 -1.41 -8.69
N GLY A 181 8.61 -0.13 -8.50
CA GLY A 181 8.85 0.58 -7.25
C GLY A 181 7.52 0.80 -6.54
N TRP A 182 7.44 0.37 -5.28
CA TRP A 182 6.39 0.79 -4.35
C TRP A 182 6.99 1.82 -3.40
N ARG A 183 6.27 2.92 -3.20
CA ARG A 183 6.63 3.99 -2.25
C ARG A 183 5.44 4.34 -1.40
N TRP A 184 5.67 4.50 -0.10
CA TRP A 184 4.69 4.93 0.90
C TRP A 184 5.26 6.09 1.70
N ASP A 185 4.54 7.21 1.67
CA ASP A 185 4.86 8.42 2.44
C ASP A 185 3.93 8.46 3.65
N CYS A 186 4.52 8.47 4.84
CA CYS A 186 3.79 8.39 6.11
C CYS A 186 3.18 9.76 6.48
N GLU A 187 2.02 9.74 7.11
CA GLU A 187 1.34 10.95 7.60
C GLU A 187 1.77 11.30 9.02
N GLU A 188 1.98 10.29 9.86
CA GLU A 188 2.26 10.48 11.29
C GLU A 188 3.75 10.73 11.58
N SER A 189 4.63 10.51 10.62
CA SER A 189 6.08 10.56 10.82
C SER A 189 6.82 11.00 9.55
N ASP A 190 8.04 11.52 9.74
CA ASP A 190 8.96 11.88 8.65
C ASP A 190 9.63 10.64 8.04
N GLN A 191 8.82 9.65 7.63
CA GLN A 191 9.29 8.38 7.09
C GLN A 191 8.76 8.14 5.68
N VAL A 192 9.66 7.63 4.83
CA VAL A 192 9.34 7.12 3.50
C VAL A 192 9.79 5.68 3.43
N TRP A 193 8.86 4.80 3.07
CA TRP A 193 9.09 3.37 2.93
C TRP A 193 9.05 3.00 1.47
N THR A 194 9.99 2.16 1.03
CA THR A 194 10.04 1.74 -0.37
C THR A 194 10.46 0.29 -0.50
N SER A 195 9.90 -0.38 -1.51
CA SER A 195 10.28 -1.73 -1.91
C SER A 195 10.33 -1.80 -3.44
N CYS A 196 10.99 -2.82 -3.96
CA CYS A 196 11.04 -3.05 -5.39
C CYS A 196 10.88 -4.52 -5.78
N ALA A 197 10.41 -4.75 -7.00
CA ALA A 197 10.28 -6.08 -7.59
C ALA A 197 10.64 -6.05 -9.08
N ASP A 198 11.37 -7.06 -9.55
CA ASP A 198 11.63 -7.23 -10.97
C ASP A 198 10.39 -7.75 -11.69
N VAL A 199 10.08 -7.21 -12.87
CA VAL A 199 8.97 -7.64 -13.73
C VAL A 199 9.40 -7.61 -15.20
N THR A 200 8.77 -8.43 -16.03
CA THR A 200 8.92 -8.36 -17.49
C THR A 200 7.60 -7.90 -18.11
N ILE A 201 7.68 -6.85 -18.94
CA ILE A 201 6.54 -6.36 -19.72
C ILE A 201 6.60 -6.99 -21.11
N ALA A 202 5.54 -7.70 -21.48
CA ALA A 202 5.30 -8.27 -22.79
C ALA A 202 4.45 -7.33 -23.66
N PRO A 203 4.47 -7.50 -25.01
CA PRO A 203 3.65 -6.70 -25.92
C PRO A 203 2.15 -6.78 -25.61
N PRO A 204 1.37 -5.76 -26.00
CA PRO A 204 -0.08 -5.79 -25.86
C PRO A 204 -0.67 -6.94 -26.68
N ARG A 205 -1.89 -7.36 -26.34
CA ARG A 205 -2.61 -8.36 -27.14
C ARG A 205 -2.86 -7.79 -28.53
N LYS A 206 -2.55 -8.57 -29.57
CA LYS A 206 -2.94 -8.21 -30.94
C LYS A 206 -4.46 -8.13 -30.99
N VAL A 207 -5.01 -6.94 -31.23
CA VAL A 207 -6.41 -6.79 -31.63
C VAL A 207 -6.51 -7.45 -33.01
N ARG A 208 -7.35 -8.48 -33.14
CA ARG A 208 -7.64 -9.03 -34.48
C ARG A 208 -8.44 -7.96 -35.21
N SER A 209 -7.89 -7.43 -36.30
CA SER A 209 -8.69 -6.70 -37.27
C SER A 209 -9.70 -7.67 -37.87
N GLU A 210 -10.99 -7.33 -37.77
CA GLU A 210 -12.05 -7.97 -38.55
C GLU A 210 -11.88 -7.69 -40.05
#